data_AF-A0A1Z5LGA2-F1
#
_entry.id   AF-A0A1Z5LGA2-F1
#
_cell.length_a   1.000
_cell.length_b   1.000
_cell.length_c   1.000
_cell.angle_alpha   90.00
_cell.angle_beta   90.00
_cell.angle_gamma   90.00
#
_symmetry.space_group_name_H-M   'P 1'
#
loop_
_entity.id
_entity.type
_entity.pdbx_description
1 polymer ?
#
loop_
_entity_poly.entity_id
_entity_poly.type
_entity_poly.pdbx_seq_one_letter_code
_entity_poly.pdbx_strand_id
1 'polypeptide(L)'
;MHLVATGVGMMEYFKDKIMNWKLQNVGMNPSAEQYLVLHKFGAQLEMVDNKERLITDYTEKLKKQINPRNLKRYVESYMNRKDISGLIESNLKSMDTLLVTGSKAAHAQAVQNMYARMDKQKTSLLKVDAVGDVLQEAPEKLAQSLLLFVKGLGFLTSITLPGVERQRTFSGGDHKMLGAVGRRHTLSMEDYDIPRTRRTSLTAVQK
;
A
#
# COMPACT_ATOMS: atom_id res chain seq x y z
N MET A 1 2.70 -3.20 10.67
CA MET A 1 3.56 -2.12 11.22
C MET A 1 2.87 -0.81 10.90
N HIS A 2 2.38 -0.08 11.91
CA HIS A 2 1.66 1.17 11.70
C HIS A 2 2.60 2.36 11.95
N LEU A 3 2.58 3.35 11.06
CA LEU A 3 3.39 4.55 11.21
C LEU A 3 2.73 5.49 12.22
N VAL A 4 3.35 5.61 13.39
CA VAL A 4 2.93 6.51 14.46
C VAL A 4 4.15 7.20 15.04
N ALA A 5 4.40 8.43 14.60
CA ALA A 5 5.60 9.16 14.97
C ALA A 5 5.52 9.87 16.33
N THR A 6 4.31 10.13 16.82
CA THR A 6 4.09 10.78 18.12
C THR A 6 4.34 9.80 19.27
N GLY A 7 5.12 10.22 20.26
CA GLY A 7 5.59 9.36 21.36
C GLY A 7 4.69 9.32 22.59
N VAL A 8 4.11 10.46 23.00
CA VAL A 8 3.51 10.61 24.35
C VAL A 8 1.98 10.49 24.35
N GLY A 9 1.27 11.15 23.44
CA GLY A 9 -0.21 11.17 23.45
C GLY A 9 -0.88 9.84 23.10
N MET A 10 -0.17 8.92 22.44
CA MET A 10 -0.70 7.59 22.13
C MET A 10 -0.77 6.70 23.37
N MET A 11 0.15 6.90 24.32
CA MET A 11 0.17 6.16 25.58
C MET A 11 -1.09 6.47 26.38
N GLU A 12 -1.49 7.74 26.48
CA GLU A 12 -2.74 8.15 27.16
C GLU A 12 -3.96 7.60 26.41
N TYR A 13 -4.08 7.79 25.09
CA TYR A 13 -5.18 7.24 24.32
C TYR A 13 -5.32 5.71 24.44
N PHE A 14 -4.21 4.97 24.40
CA PHE A 14 -4.23 3.53 24.57
C PHE A 14 -4.46 3.13 26.02
N LYS A 15 -3.89 3.83 27.01
CA LYS A 15 -4.19 3.59 28.43
C LYS A 15 -5.67 3.82 28.70
N ASP A 16 -6.27 4.87 28.16
CA ASP A 16 -7.69 5.19 28.31
C ASP A 16 -8.57 4.13 27.64
N LYS A 17 -8.22 3.68 26.42
CA LYS A 17 -8.92 2.56 25.78
C LYS A 17 -8.75 1.24 26.53
N ILE A 18 -7.55 0.95 27.04
CA ILE A 18 -7.31 -0.27 27.81
C ILE A 18 -8.03 -0.20 29.16
N MET A 19 -8.05 0.96 29.82
CA MET A 19 -8.78 1.17 31.07
C MET A 19 -10.29 1.09 30.83
N ASN A 20 -10.83 1.72 29.78
CA ASN A 20 -12.24 1.55 29.39
C ASN A 20 -12.58 0.09 29.07
N TRP A 21 -11.69 -0.62 28.37
CA TRP A 21 -11.87 -2.04 28.10
C TRP A 21 -11.76 -2.92 29.37
N LYS A 22 -10.91 -2.54 30.32
CA LYS A 22 -10.67 -3.23 31.60
C LYS A 22 -11.56 -2.77 32.76
N LEU A 23 -12.40 -1.75 32.61
CA LEU A 23 -13.34 -1.31 33.64
C LEU A 23 -14.44 -2.35 33.95
N GLN A 24 -14.44 -3.50 33.26
CA GLN A 24 -15.21 -4.68 33.64
C GLN A 24 -14.43 -5.75 34.43
N ASN A 25 -13.09 -5.70 34.55
CA ASN A 25 -12.33 -6.70 35.32
C ASN A 25 -11.07 -6.10 35.97
N VAL A 26 -11.21 -5.79 37.27
CA VAL A 26 -10.21 -5.58 38.33
C VAL A 26 -8.73 -5.49 37.91
N GLY A 27 -8.14 -4.32 38.16
CA GLY A 27 -6.82 -4.18 38.78
C GLY A 27 -5.57 -4.52 37.96
N MET A 28 -4.56 -3.66 38.09
CA MET A 28 -3.15 -3.86 37.73
C MET A 28 -2.78 -3.74 36.23
N ASN A 29 -1.59 -3.15 36.05
CA ASN A 29 -0.93 -2.74 34.81
C ASN A 29 -1.28 -3.62 33.60
N PRO A 30 -1.58 -3.02 32.43
CA PRO A 30 -1.88 -3.82 31.25
C PRO A 30 -0.67 -4.67 30.86
N SER A 31 -0.91 -5.97 30.69
CA SER A 31 0.13 -6.89 30.20
C SER A 31 0.57 -6.46 28.80
N ALA A 32 1.84 -6.65 28.45
CA ALA A 32 2.35 -6.38 27.11
C ALA A 32 1.50 -7.08 26.02
N GLU A 33 0.94 -8.26 26.34
CA GLU A 33 0.02 -9.01 25.49
C GLU A 33 -1.29 -8.25 25.23
N GLN A 34 -1.88 -7.65 26.27
CA GLN A 34 -3.13 -6.88 26.17
C GLN A 34 -2.92 -5.62 25.32
N TYR A 35 -1.77 -4.96 25.49
CA TYR A 35 -1.41 -3.86 24.61
C TYR A 35 -1.35 -4.30 23.15
N LEU A 36 -0.67 -5.42 22.86
CA LEU A 36 -0.51 -5.90 21.48
C LEU A 36 -1.83 -6.30 20.85
N VAL A 37 -2.74 -6.91 21.62
CA VAL A 37 -4.11 -7.24 21.18
C VAL A 37 -4.84 -5.96 20.75
N LEU A 38 -4.86 -4.93 21.61
CA LEU A 38 -5.53 -3.68 21.31
C LEU A 38 -4.83 -2.92 20.18
N HIS A 39 -3.50 -2.92 20.13
CA HIS A 39 -2.73 -2.28 19.07
C HIS A 39 -2.98 -2.95 17.70
N LYS A 40 -3.14 -4.28 17.66
CA LYS A 40 -3.37 -5.02 16.42
C LYS A 40 -4.81 -4.88 15.93
N PHE A 41 -5.79 -5.08 16.80
CA PHE A 41 -7.20 -5.17 16.42
C PHE A 41 -7.97 -3.86 16.62
N GLY A 42 -7.51 -2.97 17.51
CA GLY A 42 -8.12 -1.66 17.72
C GLY A 42 -9.64 -1.71 17.87
N ALA A 43 -10.33 -0.79 17.19
CA ALA A 43 -11.79 -0.71 17.19
C ALA A 43 -12.49 -1.85 16.42
N GLN A 44 -11.78 -2.61 15.56
CA GLN A 44 -12.38 -3.76 14.89
C GLN A 44 -12.75 -4.86 15.88
N LEU A 45 -12.07 -4.94 17.04
CA LEU A 45 -12.35 -5.95 18.05
C LEU A 45 -13.77 -5.83 18.64
N GLU A 46 -14.33 -4.62 18.70
CA GLU A 46 -15.70 -4.39 19.20
C GLU A 46 -16.79 -4.78 18.19
N MET A 47 -16.43 -4.94 16.92
CA MET A 47 -17.37 -5.25 15.84
C MET A 47 -17.37 -6.75 15.47
N VAL A 48 -16.58 -7.57 16.17
CA VAL A 48 -16.41 -8.99 15.87
C VAL A 48 -17.06 -9.84 16.96
N ASP A 49 -18.05 -10.64 16.59
CA ASP A 49 -18.78 -11.52 17.52
C ASP A 49 -17.86 -12.56 18.20
N ASN A 50 -16.80 -13.01 17.50
CA ASN A 50 -15.85 -14.01 17.98
C ASN A 50 -14.60 -13.42 18.65
N LYS A 51 -14.71 -12.25 19.29
CA LYS A 51 -13.56 -11.53 19.88
C LYS A 51 -12.69 -12.40 20.79
N GLU A 52 -13.28 -13.24 21.64
CA GLU A 52 -12.54 -14.04 22.63
C GLU A 52 -11.63 -15.08 21.98
N ARG A 53 -12.13 -15.75 20.93
CA ARG A 53 -11.34 -16.71 20.15
C ARG A 53 -10.18 -16.01 19.45
N LEU A 54 -10.46 -14.87 18.81
CA LEU A 54 -9.45 -14.07 18.10
C LEU A 54 -8.30 -13.61 19.02
N ILE A 55 -8.65 -13.16 20.23
CA ILE A 55 -7.69 -12.74 21.26
C ILE A 55 -6.87 -13.94 21.72
N THR A 56 -7.52 -15.06 22.00
CA THR A 56 -6.87 -16.29 22.48
C THR A 56 -5.87 -16.81 21.45
N ASP A 57 -6.30 -16.95 20.19
CA ASP A 57 -5.44 -17.40 19.09
C ASP A 57 -4.22 -16.50 18.89
N TYR A 58 -4.43 -15.18 18.94
CA TYR A 58 -3.33 -14.23 18.80
C TYR A 58 -2.36 -14.29 19.98
N THR A 59 -2.88 -14.41 21.19
CA THR A 59 -2.06 -14.49 22.42
C THR A 59 -1.28 -15.79 22.47
N GLU A 60 -1.89 -16.92 22.11
CA GLU A 60 -1.20 -18.20 21.99
C GLU A 60 -0.09 -18.15 20.95
N LYS A 61 -0.38 -17.57 19.79
CA LYS A 61 0.62 -17.40 18.73
C LYS A 61 1.81 -16.57 19.21
N LEU A 62 1.56 -15.48 19.94
CA LEU A 62 2.64 -14.67 20.54
C LEU A 62 3.49 -15.47 21.51
N LYS A 63 2.86 -16.25 22.41
CA LYS A 63 3.57 -17.08 23.40
C LYS A 63 4.39 -18.19 22.76
N LYS A 64 3.90 -18.79 21.67
CA LYS A 64 4.58 -19.87 20.94
C LYS A 64 5.75 -19.35 20.08
N GLN A 65 5.62 -18.15 19.49
CA GLN A 65 6.58 -17.65 18.50
C GLN A 65 7.62 -16.66 19.05
N ILE A 66 7.34 -16.00 20.17
CA ILE A 66 8.18 -14.88 20.67
C ILE A 66 8.52 -15.08 22.13
N ASN A 67 9.78 -14.82 22.49
CA ASN A 67 10.22 -14.82 23.88
C ASN A 67 9.47 -13.73 24.69
N PRO A 68 8.72 -14.08 25.75
CA PRO A 68 7.87 -13.15 26.49
C PRO A 68 8.67 -12.05 27.21
N ARG A 69 9.90 -12.33 27.65
CA ARG A 69 10.77 -11.35 28.30
C ARG A 69 11.21 -10.27 27.31
N ASN A 70 11.57 -10.67 26.09
CA ASN A 70 11.95 -9.74 25.03
C ASN A 70 10.74 -8.95 24.52
N LEU A 71 9.58 -9.61 24.41
CA LEU A 71 8.33 -8.97 24.01
C LEU A 71 7.94 -7.84 24.98
N LYS A 72 8.04 -8.09 26.30
CA LYS A 72 7.78 -7.07 27.31
C LYS A 72 8.69 -5.86 27.14
N ARG A 73 10.00 -6.07 26.98
CA ARG A 73 10.98 -4.99 26.78
C ARG A 73 10.72 -4.21 25.49
N TYR A 74 10.31 -4.90 24.41
CA TYR A 74 9.96 -4.27 23.14
C TYR A 74 8.74 -3.35 23.29
N VAL A 75 7.67 -3.84 23.90
CA VAL A 75 6.46 -3.03 24.14
C VAL A 75 6.80 -1.84 25.03
N GLU A 76 7.54 -2.04 26.12
CA GLU A 76 7.97 -0.96 27.01
C GLU A 76 8.81 0.10 26.28
N SER A 77 9.74 -0.32 25.42
CA SER A 77 10.53 0.60 24.58
C SER A 77 9.66 1.36 23.58
N TYR A 78 8.66 0.71 22.96
CA TYR A 78 7.75 1.34 22.01
C TYR A 78 6.86 2.38 22.69
N MET A 79 6.42 2.09 23.92
CA MET A 79 5.57 2.94 24.74
C MET A 79 6.30 4.17 25.28
N ASN A 80 7.59 4.05 25.56
CA ASN A 80 8.44 5.14 26.05
C ASN A 80 9.17 5.90 24.93
N ARG A 81 8.78 5.69 23.66
CA ARG A 81 9.45 6.35 22.53
C ARG A 81 9.24 7.87 22.57
N LYS A 82 10.27 8.62 22.18
CA LYS A 82 10.16 10.06 21.96
C LYS A 82 9.44 10.33 20.63
N ASP A 83 8.89 11.54 20.49
CA ASP A 83 8.37 11.98 19.20
C ASP A 83 9.51 12.04 18.18
N ILE A 84 9.35 11.32 17.07
CA ILE A 84 10.32 11.25 15.97
C ILE A 84 9.82 12.00 14.72
N SER A 85 8.71 12.73 14.81
CA SER A 85 8.11 13.39 13.65
C SER A 85 9.09 14.36 12.95
N GLY A 86 9.82 15.16 13.73
CA GLY A 86 10.84 16.06 13.18
C GLY A 86 12.06 15.34 12.60
N LEU A 87 12.43 14.17 13.14
CA LEU A 87 13.48 13.34 12.54
C LEU A 87 13.03 12.75 11.21
N ILE A 88 11.77 12.31 11.11
CA ILE A 88 11.25 11.76 9.86
C ILE A 88 11.17 12.85 8.79
N GLU A 89 10.67 14.04 9.13
CA GLU A 89 10.58 15.17 8.20
C GLU A 89 11.97 15.59 7.68
N SER A 90 12.97 15.69 8.56
CA SER A 90 14.32 16.09 8.18
C SER A 90 15.06 15.03 7.35
N ASN A 91 15.02 13.76 7.77
CA ASN A 91 15.79 12.70 7.11
C ASN A 91 15.14 12.19 5.82
N LEU A 92 13.81 12.20 5.70
CA LEU A 92 13.12 11.73 4.50
C LEU A 92 12.89 12.82 3.46
N LYS A 93 13.27 14.08 3.72
CA LYS A 93 13.06 15.20 2.80
C LYS A 93 13.62 14.96 1.39
N SER A 94 14.76 14.30 1.29
CA SER A 94 15.41 14.00 0.00
C SER A 94 15.10 12.60 -0.54
N MET A 95 14.34 11.78 0.19
CA MET A 95 14.07 10.38 -0.17
C MET A 95 12.63 10.22 -0.67
N ASP A 96 12.48 9.54 -1.80
CA ASP A 96 11.16 9.14 -2.28
C ASP A 96 10.55 8.13 -1.29
N THR A 97 9.34 8.41 -0.81
CA THR A 97 8.71 7.66 0.27
C THR A 97 7.28 7.26 -0.09
N LEU A 98 6.92 6.00 0.16
CA LEU A 98 5.54 5.51 0.02
C LEU A 98 4.94 5.23 1.40
N LEU A 99 3.95 6.04 1.79
CA LEU A 99 3.15 5.82 3.00
C LEU A 99 1.95 4.94 2.67
N VAL A 100 1.71 3.91 3.49
CA VAL A 100 0.63 2.93 3.26
C VAL A 100 -0.30 2.90 4.47
N THR A 101 -1.61 3.00 4.23
CA THR A 101 -2.62 2.86 5.28
C THR A 101 -3.95 2.34 4.74
N GLY A 102 -4.71 1.66 5.59
CA GLY A 102 -6.09 1.26 5.30
C GLY A 102 -7.08 2.29 5.83
N SER A 103 -8.26 2.44 5.21
CA SER A 103 -9.26 3.42 5.65
C SER A 103 -9.87 3.08 7.02
N LYS A 104 -9.85 1.81 7.43
CA LYS A 104 -10.30 1.33 8.75
C LYS A 104 -9.13 1.04 9.70
N ALA A 105 -7.89 1.36 9.33
CA ALA A 105 -6.73 1.13 10.17
C ALA A 105 -6.80 2.01 11.44
N ALA A 106 -6.44 1.44 12.60
CA ALA A 106 -6.46 2.15 13.88
C ALA A 106 -5.62 3.44 13.89
N HIS A 107 -4.62 3.52 13.00
CA HIS A 107 -3.68 4.62 12.91
C HIS A 107 -3.81 5.43 11.61
N ALA A 108 -4.92 5.29 10.87
CA ALA A 108 -5.11 5.98 9.59
C ALA A 108 -4.91 7.50 9.69
N GLN A 109 -5.43 8.12 10.75
CA GLN A 109 -5.28 9.56 10.98
C GLN A 109 -3.83 9.96 11.26
N ALA A 110 -3.09 9.15 12.01
CA ALA A 110 -1.68 9.43 12.29
C ALA A 110 -0.83 9.42 11.02
N VAL A 111 -1.09 8.48 10.11
CA VAL A 111 -0.41 8.42 8.80
C VAL A 111 -0.76 9.64 7.95
N GLN A 112 -2.04 10.07 7.93
CA GLN A 112 -2.45 11.26 7.18
C GLN A 112 -1.83 12.54 7.75
N ASN A 113 -1.79 12.68 9.07
CA ASN A 113 -1.16 13.81 9.73
C ASN A 113 0.35 13.86 9.43
N MET A 114 1.00 12.70 9.33
CA MET A 114 2.40 12.64 8.91
C MET A 114 2.57 13.03 7.46
N TYR A 115 1.75 12.47 6.55
CA TYR A 115 1.78 12.81 5.14
C TYR A 115 1.63 14.33 4.91
N ALA A 116 0.77 15.00 5.69
CA ALA A 116 0.59 16.44 5.61
C ALA A 116 1.84 17.26 5.98
N ARG A 117 2.76 16.69 6.77
CA ARG A 117 4.04 17.30 7.17
C ARG A 117 5.19 16.98 6.21
N MET A 118 5.03 15.97 5.37
CA MET A 118 6.07 15.54 4.43
C MET A 118 6.02 16.31 3.10
N ASP A 119 7.13 16.28 2.36
CA ASP A 119 7.18 16.84 1.02
C ASP A 119 6.33 16.00 0.05
N LYS A 120 5.29 16.62 -0.53
CA LYS A 120 4.34 15.99 -1.45
C LYS A 120 4.93 15.67 -2.82
N GLN A 121 6.09 16.25 -3.18
CA GLN A 121 6.78 15.89 -4.42
C GLN A 121 7.54 14.57 -4.30
N LYS A 122 8.00 14.25 -3.08
CA LYS A 122 8.78 13.04 -2.77
C LYS A 122 7.96 11.95 -2.10
N THR A 123 6.84 12.30 -1.50
CA THR A 123 6.03 11.38 -0.72
C THR A 123 4.73 11.05 -1.44
N SER A 124 4.43 9.76 -1.56
CA SER A 124 3.15 9.26 -2.06
C SER A 124 2.37 8.58 -0.93
N LEU A 125 1.04 8.73 -0.91
CA LEU A 125 0.16 8.09 0.07
C LEU A 125 -0.75 7.07 -0.62
N LEU A 126 -0.60 5.80 -0.26
CA LEU A 126 -1.52 4.71 -0.60
C LEU A 126 -2.53 4.53 0.53
N LYS A 127 -3.77 4.97 0.29
CA LYS A 127 -4.91 4.71 1.17
C LYS A 127 -5.82 3.65 0.54
N VAL A 128 -5.94 2.49 1.17
CA VAL A 128 -6.80 1.39 0.68
C VAL A 128 -8.13 1.41 1.41
N ASP A 129 -9.22 1.52 0.66
CA ASP A 129 -10.56 1.59 1.23
C ASP A 129 -11.05 0.25 1.80
N ALA A 130 -11.91 0.37 2.81
CA ALA A 130 -12.59 -0.71 3.54
C ALA A 130 -11.67 -1.70 4.29
N VAL A 131 -10.37 -1.42 4.36
CA VAL A 131 -9.34 -2.33 4.90
C VAL A 131 -8.76 -1.81 6.23
N GLY A 132 -8.54 -2.73 7.18
CA GLY A 132 -7.82 -2.47 8.43
C GLY A 132 -6.31 -2.72 8.31
N ASP A 133 -5.93 -3.93 7.93
CA ASP A 133 -4.53 -4.31 7.65
C ASP A 133 -4.32 -4.57 6.15
N VAL A 134 -3.66 -3.62 5.48
CA VAL A 134 -3.41 -3.67 4.02
C VAL A 134 -2.60 -4.90 3.62
N LEU A 135 -1.67 -5.35 4.46
CA LEU A 135 -0.81 -6.50 4.15
C LEU A 135 -1.60 -7.81 4.16
N GLN A 136 -2.60 -7.93 5.03
CA GLN A 136 -3.39 -9.16 5.18
C GLN A 136 -4.63 -9.16 4.29
N GLU A 137 -5.33 -8.04 4.19
CA GLU A 137 -6.63 -7.97 3.50
C GLU A 137 -6.51 -7.56 2.03
N ALA A 138 -5.46 -6.82 1.64
CA ALA A 138 -5.29 -6.32 0.27
C ALA A 138 -3.84 -6.42 -0.25
N PRO A 139 -3.19 -7.59 -0.16
CA PRO A 139 -1.81 -7.77 -0.61
C PRO A 139 -1.62 -7.47 -2.10
N GLU A 140 -2.62 -7.78 -2.94
CA GLU A 140 -2.56 -7.53 -4.38
C GLU A 140 -2.49 -6.04 -4.72
N LYS A 141 -3.33 -5.22 -4.08
CA LYS A 141 -3.33 -3.76 -4.26
C LYS A 141 -2.01 -3.16 -3.80
N LEU A 142 -1.51 -3.63 -2.66
CA LEU A 142 -0.21 -3.19 -2.15
C LEU A 142 0.93 -3.57 -3.09
N ALA A 143 0.96 -4.80 -3.59
CA ALA A 143 2.00 -5.27 -4.51
C ALA A 143 2.00 -4.46 -5.81
N GLN A 144 0.82 -4.17 -6.36
CA GLN A 144 0.68 -3.30 -7.53
C GLN A 144 1.24 -1.90 -7.25
N SER A 145 0.77 -1.22 -6.19
CA SER A 145 1.24 0.12 -5.85
C SER A 145 2.73 0.18 -5.53
N LEU A 146 3.27 -0.84 -4.85
CA LEU A 146 4.70 -0.96 -4.60
C LEU A 146 5.49 -1.11 -5.91
N LEU A 147 5.01 -1.91 -6.86
CA LEU A 147 5.63 -2.07 -8.17
C LEU A 147 5.60 -0.75 -8.97
N LEU A 148 4.51 0.01 -8.92
CA LEU A 148 4.44 1.34 -9.55
C LEU A 148 5.42 2.31 -8.90
N PHE A 149 5.52 2.32 -7.58
CA PHE A 149 6.45 3.18 -6.85
C PHE A 149 7.90 2.86 -7.24
N VAL A 150 8.29 1.59 -7.22
CA VAL A 150 9.65 1.14 -7.60
C VAL A 150 9.96 1.46 -9.07
N LYS A 151 8.96 1.36 -9.96
CA LYS A 151 9.08 1.81 -11.35
C LYS A 151 9.31 3.32 -11.48
N GLY A 152 8.62 4.13 -10.66
CA GLY A 152 8.82 5.57 -10.59
C GLY A 152 10.25 5.95 -10.19
N LEU A 153 10.93 5.09 -9.42
CA LEU A 153 12.35 5.25 -9.06
C LEU A 153 13.31 4.80 -10.17
N GLY A 154 12.81 4.28 -11.29
CA GLY A 154 13.63 3.76 -12.39
C GLY A 154 14.01 2.28 -12.27
N PHE A 155 13.51 1.55 -11.28
CA PHE A 155 13.77 0.13 -11.10
C PHE A 155 12.62 -0.74 -11.64
N LEU A 156 12.92 -1.99 -11.99
CA LEU A 156 11.91 -2.99 -12.41
C LEU A 156 11.01 -2.53 -13.59
N THR A 157 11.49 -1.63 -14.46
CA THR A 157 10.72 -1.05 -15.57
C THR A 157 10.27 -2.09 -16.62
N SER A 158 10.98 -3.21 -16.72
CA SER A 158 10.66 -4.32 -17.62
C SER A 158 9.46 -5.16 -17.17
N ILE A 159 9.19 -5.23 -15.86
CA ILE A 159 8.12 -6.06 -15.28
C ILE A 159 6.75 -5.51 -15.68
N THR A 160 5.90 -6.36 -16.26
CA THR A 160 4.52 -6.02 -16.58
C THR A 160 3.70 -5.78 -15.31
N LEU A 161 2.89 -4.74 -15.30
CA LEU A 161 1.96 -4.50 -14.21
C LEU A 161 0.91 -5.63 -14.17
N PRO A 162 0.60 -6.20 -12.99
CA PRO A 162 -0.50 -7.15 -12.85
C PRO A 162 -1.81 -6.53 -13.35
N GLY A 163 -2.55 -7.24 -14.19
CA GLY A 163 -3.80 -6.74 -14.79
C GLY A 163 -3.62 -5.82 -16.01
N VAL A 164 -2.38 -5.51 -16.41
CA VAL A 164 -2.09 -4.83 -17.68
C VAL A 164 -1.58 -5.87 -18.67
N GLU A 165 -2.48 -6.45 -19.47
CA GLU A 165 -2.06 -7.19 -20.65
C GLU A 165 -1.39 -6.20 -21.60
N ARG A 166 -0.06 -6.27 -21.71
CA ARG A 166 0.61 -5.71 -22.87
C ARG A 166 0.03 -6.44 -24.07
N GLN A 167 -0.82 -5.77 -24.84
CA GLN A 167 -1.12 -6.18 -26.20
C GLN A 167 0.22 -6.16 -26.93
N ARG A 168 0.91 -7.29 -26.90
CA ARG A 168 2.15 -7.48 -27.61
C ARG A 168 1.78 -7.26 -29.06
N THR A 169 2.34 -6.24 -29.70
CA THR A 169 2.58 -6.30 -31.13
C THR A 169 3.58 -7.43 -31.34
N PHE A 170 3.10 -8.68 -31.26
CA PHE A 170 3.85 -9.84 -31.70
C PHE A 170 3.99 -9.67 -33.22
N SER A 171 5.11 -9.12 -33.64
CA SER A 171 5.66 -9.37 -34.98
C SER A 171 6.28 -10.77 -34.98
N GLY A 172 5.45 -11.77 -34.73
CA GLY A 172 5.78 -13.20 -34.77
C GLY A 172 4.56 -13.88 -35.35
N GLY A 173 4.66 -14.19 -36.65
CA GLY A 173 3.52 -14.55 -37.47
C GLY A 173 2.84 -15.84 -37.06
N ASP A 174 1.53 -15.85 -37.19
CA ASP A 174 0.80 -16.99 -37.74
C ASP A 174 -0.28 -16.45 -38.67
N HIS A 175 -0.03 -16.59 -39.96
CA HIS A 175 -0.93 -16.22 -41.03
C HIS A 175 -1.87 -17.38 -41.29
N LYS A 176 -3.03 -17.44 -40.60
CA LYS A 176 -4.21 -18.21 -41.03
C LYS A 176 -5.38 -18.03 -40.05
N MET A 177 -6.07 -16.90 -40.14
CA MET A 177 -7.53 -16.80 -39.98
C MET A 177 -7.93 -15.34 -40.14
N LEU A 178 -9.14 -15.12 -40.67
CA LEU A 178 -9.78 -13.82 -40.95
C LEU A 178 -9.39 -13.22 -42.32
N GLY A 179 -10.13 -13.71 -43.33
CA GLY A 179 -10.24 -13.04 -44.61
C GLY A 179 -10.84 -11.64 -44.49
N ALA A 180 -10.62 -10.86 -45.55
CA ALA A 180 -11.25 -9.58 -45.86
C ALA A 180 -11.07 -8.45 -44.82
N VAL A 181 -9.97 -7.71 -44.96
CA VAL A 181 -9.89 -6.30 -45.41
C VAL A 181 -8.45 -5.87 -45.09
N GLY A 182 -7.66 -5.63 -46.14
CA GLY A 182 -6.24 -5.34 -46.04
C GLY A 182 -5.94 -4.20 -45.07
N ARG A 183 -5.32 -4.53 -43.94
CA ARG A 183 -4.79 -3.55 -42.99
C ARG A 183 -3.61 -2.85 -43.65
N ARG A 184 -3.75 -1.54 -43.86
CA ARG A 184 -2.71 -0.67 -44.41
C ARG A 184 -1.45 -0.80 -43.54
N HIS A 185 -0.34 -1.21 -44.14
CA HIS A 185 0.99 -1.08 -43.54
C HIS A 185 1.18 0.37 -43.07
N THR A 186 1.53 0.56 -41.80
CA THR A 186 2.12 1.82 -41.35
C THR A 186 3.50 1.94 -41.99
N LEU A 187 3.69 2.98 -42.79
CA LEU A 187 4.92 3.25 -43.52
C LEU A 187 6.04 3.59 -42.53
N SER A 188 7.26 3.10 -42.78
CA SER A 188 8.45 3.53 -42.05
C SER A 188 8.77 4.99 -42.35
N MET A 189 9.64 5.63 -41.56
CA MET A 189 10.09 7.00 -41.83
C MET A 189 10.70 7.15 -43.23
N GLU A 190 11.46 6.14 -43.67
CA GLU A 190 12.07 6.08 -44.99
C GLU A 190 11.01 5.96 -46.11
N ASP A 191 9.90 5.26 -45.82
CA ASP A 191 8.80 5.10 -46.77
C ASP A 191 7.97 6.38 -46.98
N TYR A 192 8.06 7.37 -46.08
CA TYR A 192 7.41 8.68 -46.25
C TYR A 192 8.18 9.59 -47.20
N ASP A 193 9.50 9.42 -47.29
CA ASP A 193 10.38 10.24 -48.13
C ASP A 193 10.38 9.81 -49.60
N ILE A 194 9.73 8.69 -49.95
CA ILE A 194 9.62 8.22 -51.33
C ILE A 194 8.42 8.90 -52.02
N PRO A 195 8.62 9.69 -53.10
CA PRO A 195 7.55 10.40 -53.77
C PRO A 195 6.59 9.43 -54.48
N ARG A 196 5.33 9.36 -54.00
CA ARG A 196 4.27 8.55 -54.61
C ARG A 196 3.57 9.28 -55.76
N THR A 197 3.98 8.96 -56.99
CA THR A 197 3.44 9.53 -58.24
C THR A 197 1.97 9.23 -58.54
N ARG A 198 1.32 8.32 -57.80
CA ARG A 198 -0.10 7.95 -58.02
C ARG A 198 -1.10 8.58 -57.03
N ARG A 199 -0.65 9.44 -56.10
CA ARG A 199 -1.57 10.06 -55.13
C ARG A 199 -2.38 11.23 -55.70
N THR A 200 -1.98 11.77 -56.86
CA THR A 200 -2.58 12.96 -57.47
C THR A 200 -3.34 12.71 -58.78
N SER A 201 -3.63 11.46 -59.16
CA SER A 201 -4.50 11.22 -60.33
C SER A 201 -5.97 11.50 -59.97
N LEU A 202 -6.42 12.73 -60.24
CA LEU A 202 -7.83 13.09 -60.29
C LEU A 202 -8.48 12.32 -61.44
N THR A 203 -9.15 11.20 -61.16
CA THR A 203 -10.06 10.60 -62.14
C THR A 203 -11.30 11.47 -62.23
N ALA A 204 -11.47 12.17 -63.36
CA ALA A 204 -12.66 12.92 -63.67
C ALA A 204 -13.88 11.98 -63.72
N VAL A 205 -14.95 12.34 -63.02
CA VAL A 205 -16.26 11.68 -63.11
C VAL A 205 -16.86 11.99 -64.48
N GLN A 206 -17.09 10.98 -65.30
CA GLN A 206 -17.90 11.10 -66.52
C GLN A 206 -19.34 10.63 -66.25
N LYS A 207 -20.29 11.41 -66.78
CA LYS A 207 -21.75 11.29 -66.69
C LYS A 207 -22.29 9.97 -67.22
#